data_AF-A0A9E2N7S8-F1
#
_entry.id   AF-A0A9E2N7S8-F1
#
_cell.length_a   1.000
_cell.length_b   1.000
_cell.length_c   1.000
_cell.angle_alpha   90.00
_cell.angle_beta   90.00
_cell.angle_gamma   90.00
#
_symmetry.space_group_name_H-M   'P 1'
#
loop_
_entity.id
_entity.type
_entity.pdbx_description
1 polymer ?
#
loop_
_entity_poly.entity_id
_entity_poly.type
_entity_poly.pdbx_seq_one_letter_code
_entity_poly.pdbx_strand_id
1 'polypeptide(L)'
;MEGRSALKPKLHIIRGLAALLLVLAWCGMAEAREAWLIDGPKFHASVHGRTACTDCHEDAASDTGHPNPARPGAGPFKPERCEACHDKVSADLAQGVHAGARTQAGANYTDCLSCHEPHYQQVPRQPARTRCDACHEMRTALPPSGKSDRDCVNCHLAGVAPFPARSGGLIPRPLDRAAFEPGRVHYLDPEPDPSFCRLCHRQGNRIGAATRVLPEKGLLCLPCHVASFSVNDTVSIVALILFFAGLVGLASVWLSGRLEGGPSGAPGKLATLAMRVAGVVFSARLLLVFQALVLDVLLQRRLWRQSRGRWIIHGLIFFPLVVRCLWGLGAMIMSAWWPESPSTWTLLDPDAPLTSVLFDLTGLMILLGAFLALARRLAGGPSVPGLPPPDWPGLALLAGMVLSGFLVEGWRMAMTGAVDGRGFAFIGRLIGQALSGHQGLADAYGWLWYAHAILVAAFAAYLPFSRLVHMFLAPLVMIVNRVLQQGGE
;
A
#
# COMPACT_ATOMS: atom_id res chain seq x y z
N MET A 1 -29.44 50.24 18.16
CA MET A 1 -29.83 48.81 18.20
C MET A 1 -29.53 48.21 16.84
N GLU A 2 -28.30 47.76 16.60
CA GLU A 2 -27.94 47.11 15.33
C GLU A 2 -26.76 46.16 15.58
N GLY A 3 -27.02 44.86 15.56
CA GLY A 3 -26.00 43.87 15.92
C GLY A 3 -26.49 42.43 16.00
N ARG A 4 -27.44 42.00 15.15
CA ARG A 4 -27.94 40.61 15.16
C ARG A 4 -28.17 39.93 13.80
N SER A 5 -27.67 40.45 12.68
CA SER A 5 -27.96 39.87 11.35
C SER A 5 -26.84 38.99 10.72
N ALA A 6 -25.60 39.01 11.21
CA ALA A 6 -24.47 38.34 10.52
C ALA A 6 -24.28 36.84 10.83
N LEU A 7 -25.03 36.24 11.76
CA LEU A 7 -24.83 34.83 12.16
C LEU A 7 -25.65 33.80 11.36
N LYS A 8 -26.70 34.22 10.65
CA LYS A 8 -27.64 33.29 9.99
C LYS A 8 -27.08 32.49 8.80
N PRO A 9 -26.22 33.02 7.90
CA PRO A 9 -25.77 32.24 6.74
C PRO A 9 -24.79 31.11 7.10
N LYS A 10 -24.07 31.21 8.23
CA LYS A 10 -23.12 30.18 8.68
C LYS A 10 -23.82 28.91 9.20
N LEU A 11 -25.04 29.03 9.74
CA LEU A 11 -25.76 27.90 10.32
C LEU A 11 -26.37 26.95 9.27
N HIS A 12 -26.75 27.49 8.10
CA HIS A 12 -27.28 26.68 6.99
C HIS A 12 -26.21 25.84 6.30
N ILE A 13 -24.98 26.37 6.19
CA ILE A 13 -23.82 25.63 5.65
C ILE A 13 -23.42 24.48 6.60
N ILE A 14 -23.40 24.72 7.91
CA ILE A 14 -23.10 23.71 8.93
C ILE A 14 -24.17 22.59 8.94
N ARG A 15 -25.45 22.94 8.80
CA ARG A 15 -26.54 21.96 8.71
C ARG A 15 -26.51 21.15 7.41
N GLY A 16 -26.13 21.77 6.28
CA GLY A 16 -25.91 21.09 5.01
C GLY A 16 -24.73 20.10 5.06
N LEU A 17 -23.63 20.49 5.71
CA LEU A 17 -22.47 19.62 5.94
C LEU A 17 -22.79 18.44 6.86
N ALA A 18 -23.57 18.67 7.93
CA ALA A 18 -24.00 17.63 8.85
C ALA A 18 -24.97 16.62 8.19
N ALA A 19 -25.88 17.09 7.32
CA ALA A 19 -26.76 16.20 6.55
C ALA A 19 -25.99 15.38 5.51
N LEU A 20 -25.00 15.97 4.84
CA LEU A 20 -24.11 15.24 3.92
C LEU A 20 -23.26 14.20 4.68
N LEU A 21 -22.74 14.53 5.85
CA LEU A 21 -22.00 13.61 6.72
C LEU A 21 -22.88 12.47 7.25
N LEU A 22 -24.16 12.71 7.53
CA LEU A 22 -25.13 11.69 7.93
C LEU A 22 -25.52 10.77 6.77
N VAL A 23 -25.64 11.27 5.54
CA VAL A 23 -25.87 10.46 4.34
C VAL A 23 -24.65 9.62 3.99
N LEU A 24 -23.43 10.17 4.14
CA LEU A 24 -22.17 9.44 3.99
C LEU A 24 -21.97 8.39 5.09
N ALA A 25 -22.45 8.64 6.31
CA ALA A 25 -22.44 7.67 7.40
C ALA A 25 -23.49 6.54 7.21
N TRP A 26 -24.63 6.82 6.58
CA TRP A 26 -25.67 5.83 6.32
C TRP A 26 -25.32 4.86 5.18
N CYS A 27 -24.44 5.26 4.25
CA CYS A 27 -24.02 4.40 3.14
C CYS A 27 -22.96 3.34 3.52
N GLY A 28 -22.59 3.25 4.80
CA GLY A 28 -21.57 2.35 5.34
C GLY A 28 -22.01 0.92 5.65
N MET A 29 -23.09 0.43 5.06
CA MET A 29 -23.52 -0.98 5.23
C MET A 29 -23.70 -1.66 3.87
N ALA A 30 -22.60 -1.88 3.18
CA ALA A 30 -22.50 -2.91 2.16
C ALA A 30 -21.26 -3.75 2.49
N GLU A 31 -21.48 -4.91 3.10
CA GLU A 31 -20.45 -5.92 3.28
C GLU A 31 -20.02 -6.41 1.89
N ALA A 32 -18.77 -6.15 1.50
CA ALA A 32 -18.18 -6.78 0.33
C ALA A 32 -17.92 -8.25 0.66
N ARG A 33 -18.66 -9.12 -0.03
CA ARG A 33 -18.65 -10.58 0.14
C ARG A 33 -17.72 -11.22 -0.87
N GLU A 34 -16.41 -11.13 -0.71
CA GLU A 34 -15.48 -12.11 -1.31
C GLU A 34 -14.26 -12.26 -0.40
N ALA A 35 -14.38 -13.11 0.62
CA ALA A 35 -13.23 -13.60 1.35
C ALA A 35 -12.57 -14.72 0.52
N TRP A 36 -11.25 -14.66 0.35
CA TRP A 36 -10.38 -15.72 -0.22
C TRP A 36 -10.43 -17.06 0.51
N LEU A 37 -11.26 -17.13 1.56
CA LEU A 37 -11.36 -18.23 2.48
C LEU A 37 -12.70 -18.94 2.31
N ILE A 38 -12.61 -20.23 2.11
CA ILE A 38 -13.72 -21.16 2.10
C ILE A 38 -14.02 -21.57 3.55
N ASP A 39 -15.27 -21.43 3.98
CA ASP A 39 -15.75 -21.95 5.26
C ASP A 39 -15.65 -23.48 5.24
N GLY A 40 -14.64 -24.02 5.92
CA GLY A 40 -14.31 -25.44 5.89
C GLY A 40 -15.49 -26.35 6.27
N PRO A 41 -16.18 -26.09 7.40
CA PRO A 41 -17.37 -26.83 7.77
C PRO A 41 -18.49 -26.77 6.72
N LYS A 42 -18.78 -25.60 6.14
CA LYS A 42 -19.81 -25.48 5.09
C LYS A 42 -19.41 -26.18 3.81
N PHE A 43 -18.15 -26.09 3.39
CA PHE A 43 -17.64 -26.77 2.20
C PHE A 43 -17.67 -28.29 2.36
N HIS A 44 -17.24 -28.80 3.52
CA HIS A 44 -17.29 -30.23 3.82
C HIS A 44 -18.72 -30.79 3.77
N ALA A 45 -19.70 -29.99 4.20
CA ALA A 45 -21.12 -30.35 4.16
C ALA A 45 -21.76 -30.19 2.78
N SER A 46 -21.07 -29.57 1.82
CA SER A 46 -21.57 -29.38 0.46
C SER A 46 -21.51 -30.67 -0.36
N VAL A 47 -22.25 -30.72 -1.45
CA VAL A 47 -22.18 -31.83 -2.43
C VAL A 47 -20.81 -31.94 -3.09
N HIS A 48 -20.03 -30.87 -3.11
CA HIS A 48 -18.67 -30.81 -3.67
C HIS A 48 -17.58 -30.96 -2.62
N GLY A 49 -17.91 -31.19 -1.34
CA GLY A 49 -16.93 -31.31 -0.25
C GLY A 49 -15.98 -32.51 -0.36
N ARG A 50 -16.16 -33.35 -1.38
CA ARG A 50 -15.30 -34.50 -1.73
C ARG A 50 -14.64 -34.37 -3.10
N THR A 51 -14.92 -33.29 -3.84
CA THR A 51 -14.30 -32.97 -5.14
C THR A 51 -12.96 -32.31 -4.89
N ALA A 52 -11.91 -32.69 -5.64
CA ALA A 52 -10.60 -32.07 -5.46
C ALA A 52 -10.64 -30.62 -5.96
N CYS A 53 -9.89 -29.74 -5.31
CA CYS A 53 -9.85 -28.33 -5.68
C CYS A 53 -9.42 -28.16 -7.14
N THR A 54 -8.47 -28.97 -7.59
CA THR A 54 -7.91 -28.96 -8.94
C THR A 54 -8.86 -29.44 -10.03
N ASP A 55 -9.90 -30.21 -9.68
CA ASP A 55 -10.90 -30.69 -10.66
C ASP A 55 -11.73 -29.51 -11.20
N CYS A 56 -11.90 -28.48 -10.37
CA CYS A 56 -12.55 -27.23 -10.74
C CYS A 56 -11.55 -26.07 -10.94
N HIS A 57 -10.32 -26.16 -10.45
CA HIS A 57 -9.28 -25.14 -10.59
C HIS A 57 -8.04 -25.71 -11.27
N GLU A 58 -8.22 -26.32 -12.45
CA GLU A 58 -7.12 -26.93 -13.23
C GLU A 58 -5.98 -25.95 -13.52
N ASP A 59 -6.30 -24.68 -13.77
CA ASP A 59 -5.31 -23.63 -13.99
C ASP A 59 -4.42 -23.39 -12.77
N ALA A 60 -4.96 -23.62 -11.55
CA ALA A 60 -4.20 -23.56 -10.31
C ALA A 60 -3.28 -24.78 -10.08
N ALA A 61 -3.47 -25.86 -10.84
CA ALA A 61 -2.60 -27.04 -10.85
C ALA A 61 -1.39 -26.89 -11.81
N SER A 62 -1.40 -25.87 -12.68
CA SER A 62 -0.33 -25.64 -13.66
C SER A 62 0.97 -25.10 -13.02
N ASP A 63 2.12 -25.36 -13.65
CA ASP A 63 3.46 -24.96 -13.18
C ASP A 63 3.73 -23.44 -13.24
N THR A 64 2.77 -22.64 -13.74
CA THR A 64 2.95 -21.20 -14.01
C THR A 64 2.54 -20.26 -12.87
N GLY A 65 2.16 -20.79 -11.71
CA GLY A 65 2.01 -20.01 -10.47
C GLY A 65 0.57 -19.80 -10.00
N HIS A 66 0.43 -19.65 -8.69
CA HIS A 66 -0.84 -19.36 -8.01
C HIS A 66 -1.41 -18.01 -8.50
N PRO A 67 -2.75 -17.89 -8.73
CA PRO A 67 -3.37 -16.63 -9.14
C PRO A 67 -3.07 -15.46 -8.18
N ASN A 68 -3.05 -14.23 -8.70
CA ASN A 68 -2.73 -13.03 -7.93
C ASN A 68 -3.72 -12.84 -6.74
N PRO A 69 -3.25 -12.84 -5.48
CA PRO A 69 -4.07 -12.69 -4.27
C PRO A 69 -4.82 -11.35 -4.15
N ALA A 70 -4.52 -10.37 -4.99
CA ALA A 70 -5.28 -9.11 -5.06
C ALA A 70 -6.50 -9.17 -6.00
N ARG A 71 -6.67 -10.26 -6.77
CA ARG A 71 -7.75 -10.40 -7.77
C ARG A 71 -8.35 -11.82 -7.73
N PRO A 72 -9.18 -12.14 -6.73
CA PRO A 72 -9.83 -13.46 -6.67
C PRO A 72 -10.71 -13.64 -7.91
N GLY A 73 -10.67 -14.82 -8.52
CA GLY A 73 -11.60 -15.18 -9.60
C GLY A 73 -11.42 -14.47 -10.94
N ALA A 74 -10.27 -13.81 -11.22
CA ALA A 74 -10.04 -13.09 -12.48
C ALA A 74 -9.84 -13.96 -13.74
N GLY A 75 -10.42 -15.16 -13.77
CA GLY A 75 -10.57 -16.00 -14.97
C GLY A 75 -12.00 -15.91 -15.49
N PRO A 76 -12.23 -15.91 -16.81
CA PRO A 76 -13.59 -15.93 -17.35
C PRO A 76 -14.33 -17.18 -16.86
N PHE A 77 -15.55 -17.01 -16.35
CA PHE A 77 -16.44 -18.13 -16.05
C PHE A 77 -16.66 -18.96 -17.32
N LYS A 78 -16.48 -20.28 -17.20
CA LYS A 78 -16.61 -21.26 -18.27
C LYS A 78 -17.69 -22.27 -17.90
N PRO A 79 -18.90 -22.19 -18.49
CA PRO A 79 -20.00 -23.13 -18.22
C PRO A 79 -19.60 -24.59 -18.44
N GLU A 80 -18.67 -24.83 -19.37
CA GLU A 80 -18.18 -26.15 -19.74
C GLU A 80 -17.58 -26.91 -18.55
N ARG A 81 -17.03 -26.19 -17.57
CA ARG A 81 -16.47 -26.77 -16.34
C ARG A 81 -17.55 -27.40 -15.46
N CYS A 82 -18.75 -26.82 -15.44
CA CYS A 82 -19.90 -27.40 -14.75
C CYS A 82 -20.48 -28.57 -15.55
N GLU A 83 -20.57 -28.42 -16.88
CA GLU A 83 -21.14 -29.42 -17.79
C GLU A 83 -20.34 -30.72 -17.84
N ALA A 84 -19.04 -30.69 -17.52
CA ALA A 84 -18.21 -31.90 -17.40
C ALA A 84 -18.81 -32.95 -16.44
N CYS A 85 -19.53 -32.51 -15.41
CA CYS A 85 -20.21 -33.38 -14.44
C CYS A 85 -21.75 -33.20 -14.44
N HIS A 86 -22.26 -32.08 -14.97
CA HIS A 86 -23.68 -31.73 -15.04
C HIS A 86 -24.21 -31.66 -16.49
N ASP A 87 -23.82 -32.63 -17.31
CA ASP A 87 -24.12 -32.74 -18.75
C ASP A 87 -25.61 -32.62 -19.13
N LYS A 88 -26.51 -33.05 -18.25
CA LYS A 88 -27.97 -33.00 -18.48
C LYS A 88 -28.59 -31.63 -18.27
N VAL A 89 -27.92 -30.73 -17.53
CA VAL A 89 -28.49 -29.43 -17.17
C VAL A 89 -28.73 -28.57 -18.40
N SER A 90 -27.81 -28.59 -19.37
CA SER A 90 -27.93 -27.80 -20.60
C SER A 90 -29.08 -28.31 -21.49
N ALA A 91 -29.33 -29.63 -21.50
CA ALA A 91 -30.46 -30.23 -22.20
C ALA A 91 -31.81 -29.90 -21.53
N ASP A 92 -31.87 -29.90 -20.20
CA ASP A 92 -33.05 -29.52 -19.44
C ASP A 92 -33.36 -28.03 -19.61
N LEU A 93 -32.33 -27.17 -19.58
CA LEU A 93 -32.45 -25.73 -19.79
C LEU A 93 -32.98 -25.41 -21.20
N ALA A 94 -32.53 -26.14 -22.22
CA ALA A 94 -33.05 -26.02 -23.58
C ALA A 94 -34.54 -26.37 -23.68
N GLN A 95 -35.04 -27.22 -22.77
CA GLN A 95 -36.46 -27.58 -22.64
C GLN A 95 -37.23 -26.63 -21.70
N GLY A 96 -36.57 -25.58 -21.20
CA GLY A 96 -37.17 -24.62 -20.27
C GLY A 96 -37.38 -25.19 -18.86
N VAL A 97 -36.55 -26.15 -18.46
CA VAL A 97 -36.59 -26.79 -17.14
C VAL A 97 -35.25 -26.64 -16.44
N HIS A 98 -35.27 -26.32 -15.14
CA HIS A 98 -34.09 -26.30 -14.30
C HIS A 98 -34.44 -26.84 -12.91
N ALA A 99 -33.66 -27.82 -12.41
CA ALA A 99 -33.89 -28.48 -11.13
C ALA A 99 -35.32 -29.06 -10.96
N GLY A 100 -35.95 -29.50 -12.06
CA GLY A 100 -37.31 -30.04 -12.06
C GLY A 100 -38.44 -29.00 -12.02
N ALA A 101 -38.13 -27.71 -12.15
CA ALA A 101 -39.09 -26.61 -12.25
C ALA A 101 -38.96 -25.88 -13.60
N ARG A 102 -40.02 -25.21 -14.06
CA ARG A 102 -39.94 -24.37 -15.27
C ARG A 102 -39.00 -23.19 -15.03
N THR A 103 -38.15 -22.90 -16.01
CA THR A 103 -37.22 -21.77 -15.99
C THR A 103 -37.97 -20.44 -15.91
N GLN A 104 -37.39 -19.48 -15.18
CA GLN A 104 -37.97 -18.15 -15.03
C GLN A 104 -37.72 -17.32 -16.28
N ALA A 105 -38.75 -16.60 -16.74
CA ALA A 105 -38.64 -15.71 -17.89
C ALA A 105 -37.69 -14.54 -17.55
N GLY A 106 -36.65 -14.34 -18.36
CA GLY A 106 -35.69 -13.25 -18.22
C GLY A 106 -34.46 -13.54 -17.33
N ALA A 107 -34.37 -14.73 -16.72
CA ALA A 107 -33.17 -15.14 -16.00
C ALA A 107 -32.04 -15.55 -16.97
N ASN A 108 -30.80 -15.16 -16.66
CA ASN A 108 -29.64 -15.55 -17.46
C ASN A 108 -29.08 -16.89 -16.97
N TYR A 109 -29.24 -17.95 -17.78
CA TYR A 109 -28.75 -19.29 -17.48
C TYR A 109 -27.38 -19.60 -18.09
N THR A 110 -26.72 -18.61 -18.72
CA THR A 110 -25.35 -18.78 -19.25
C THR A 110 -24.27 -18.53 -18.19
N ASP A 111 -24.63 -17.96 -17.04
CA ASP A 111 -23.74 -17.75 -15.90
C ASP A 111 -24.29 -18.49 -14.67
N CYS A 112 -23.82 -19.71 -14.43
CA CYS A 112 -24.32 -20.52 -13.33
C CYS A 112 -23.98 -19.90 -11.96
N LEU A 113 -22.89 -19.12 -11.88
CA LEU A 113 -22.40 -18.55 -10.62
C LEU A 113 -23.22 -17.37 -10.14
N SER A 114 -24.04 -16.77 -11.00
CA SER A 114 -24.98 -15.72 -10.57
C SER A 114 -26.02 -16.22 -9.57
N CYS A 115 -26.25 -17.53 -9.52
CA CYS A 115 -27.21 -18.17 -8.62
C CYS A 115 -26.61 -19.31 -7.78
N HIS A 116 -25.55 -19.98 -8.24
CA HIS A 116 -24.92 -21.08 -7.54
C HIS A 116 -23.56 -20.69 -6.95
N GLU A 117 -23.35 -21.02 -5.67
CA GLU A 117 -22.03 -21.00 -5.05
C GLU A 117 -21.52 -22.44 -4.94
N PRO A 118 -20.61 -22.89 -5.83
CA PRO A 118 -20.22 -24.30 -5.91
C PRO A 118 -19.57 -24.80 -4.62
N HIS A 119 -18.92 -23.93 -3.84
CA HIS A 119 -18.34 -24.31 -2.56
C HIS A 119 -19.36 -24.70 -1.48
N TYR A 120 -20.62 -24.24 -1.57
CA TYR A 120 -21.61 -24.44 -0.51
C TYR A 120 -22.92 -25.05 -0.99
N GLN A 121 -22.95 -25.58 -2.22
CA GLN A 121 -24.15 -26.17 -2.79
C GLN A 121 -24.63 -27.37 -1.95
N GLN A 122 -25.89 -27.33 -1.53
CA GLN A 122 -26.52 -28.37 -0.72
C GLN A 122 -27.41 -29.29 -1.57
N VAL A 123 -27.68 -30.49 -1.05
CA VAL A 123 -28.64 -31.42 -1.67
C VAL A 123 -30.05 -30.84 -1.57
N PRO A 124 -30.83 -30.71 -2.67
CA PRO A 124 -32.13 -30.02 -2.69
C PRO A 124 -33.27 -30.65 -1.86
N ARG A 125 -33.02 -31.67 -1.03
CA ARG A 125 -34.08 -32.49 -0.41
C ARG A 125 -33.93 -32.78 1.09
N GLN A 126 -33.07 -32.08 1.80
CA GLN A 126 -33.06 -32.16 3.26
C GLN A 126 -33.30 -30.78 3.86
N PRO A 127 -34.28 -30.62 4.78
CA PRO A 127 -34.44 -29.38 5.52
C PRO A 127 -33.13 -29.07 6.26
N ALA A 128 -32.75 -27.80 6.34
CA ALA A 128 -31.52 -27.29 6.97
C ALA A 128 -31.35 -27.63 8.48
N ARG A 129 -32.18 -28.52 9.03
CA ARG A 129 -32.21 -28.99 10.42
C ARG A 129 -32.02 -30.50 10.56
N THR A 130 -31.53 -31.21 9.54
CA THR A 130 -31.00 -32.56 9.78
C THR A 130 -29.70 -32.38 10.55
N ARG A 131 -29.77 -32.61 11.86
CA ARG A 131 -28.59 -32.61 12.73
C ARG A 131 -27.55 -33.55 12.10
N CYS A 132 -26.32 -33.08 11.94
CA CYS A 132 -25.27 -33.86 11.30
C CYS A 132 -24.97 -35.19 12.03
N ASP A 133 -25.42 -35.31 13.28
CA ASP A 133 -25.40 -36.54 14.09
C ASP A 133 -26.30 -37.67 13.55
N ALA A 134 -27.19 -37.38 12.60
CA ALA A 134 -28.11 -38.37 12.03
C ALA A 134 -27.43 -39.35 11.05
N CYS A 135 -26.32 -38.94 10.44
CA CYS A 135 -25.60 -39.77 9.45
C CYS A 135 -24.17 -40.12 9.88
N HIS A 136 -23.57 -39.35 10.79
CA HIS A 136 -22.22 -39.61 11.29
C HIS A 136 -22.03 -39.02 12.69
N GLU A 137 -21.17 -39.63 13.50
CA GLU A 137 -20.84 -39.13 14.84
C GLU A 137 -20.35 -37.67 14.79
N MET A 138 -20.81 -36.83 15.73
CA MET A 138 -20.28 -35.47 15.83
C MET A 138 -18.78 -35.52 16.12
N ARG A 139 -17.99 -34.90 15.24
CA ARG A 139 -16.56 -34.74 15.40
C ARG A 139 -16.23 -33.27 15.66
N THR A 140 -15.26 -33.03 16.53
CA THR A 140 -14.77 -31.68 16.87
C THR A 140 -13.81 -31.10 15.84
N ALA A 141 -13.39 -31.91 14.85
CA ALA A 141 -12.50 -31.51 13.78
C ALA A 141 -12.93 -32.14 12.45
N LEU A 142 -12.68 -31.44 11.35
CA LEU A 142 -12.84 -31.95 10.00
C LEU A 142 -11.84 -33.09 9.73
N PRO A 143 -12.19 -34.08 8.89
CA PRO A 143 -11.23 -35.06 8.42
C PRO A 143 -10.10 -34.36 7.64
N PRO A 144 -8.86 -34.87 7.70
CA PRO A 144 -7.76 -34.32 6.91
C PRO A 144 -8.11 -34.39 5.41
N SER A 145 -7.80 -33.33 4.69
CA SER A 145 -7.99 -33.29 3.23
C SER A 145 -7.12 -34.33 2.52
N GLY A 146 -7.55 -34.72 1.32
CA GLY A 146 -6.76 -35.58 0.44
C GLY A 146 -5.39 -34.98 0.13
N LYS A 147 -4.43 -35.82 -0.27
CA LYS A 147 -3.06 -35.38 -0.58
C LYS A 147 -3.03 -34.28 -1.66
N SER A 148 -3.99 -34.29 -2.59
CA SER A 148 -4.13 -33.30 -3.68
C SER A 148 -4.51 -31.91 -3.18
N ASP A 149 -5.41 -31.82 -2.19
CA ASP A 149 -5.98 -30.53 -1.74
C ASP A 149 -5.28 -29.98 -0.50
N ARG A 150 -4.37 -30.75 0.09
CA ARG A 150 -3.65 -30.42 1.32
C ARG A 150 -2.96 -29.07 1.23
N ASP A 151 -2.35 -28.77 0.09
CA ASP A 151 -1.63 -27.52 -0.11
C ASP A 151 -2.58 -26.32 -0.25
N CYS A 152 -3.77 -26.53 -0.86
CA CYS A 152 -4.80 -25.51 -1.02
C CYS A 152 -5.45 -25.14 0.33
N VAL A 153 -5.86 -26.15 1.11
CA VAL A 153 -6.62 -25.93 2.36
C VAL A 153 -5.80 -25.31 3.48
N ASN A 154 -4.47 -25.38 3.41
CA ASN A 154 -3.58 -24.71 4.38
C ASN A 154 -3.67 -23.18 4.31
N CYS A 155 -4.09 -22.63 3.17
CA CYS A 155 -4.18 -21.19 2.94
C CYS A 155 -5.62 -20.72 2.69
N HIS A 156 -6.47 -21.56 2.09
CA HIS A 156 -7.82 -21.16 1.65
C HIS A 156 -8.96 -21.64 2.56
N LEU A 157 -8.72 -22.48 3.58
CA LEU A 157 -9.81 -22.93 4.46
C LEU A 157 -9.88 -22.06 5.73
N ALA A 158 -10.98 -21.33 5.92
CA ALA A 158 -11.22 -20.56 7.14
C ALA A 158 -11.30 -21.49 8.36
N GLY A 159 -10.61 -21.10 9.45
CA GLY A 159 -10.67 -21.82 10.72
C GLY A 159 -9.76 -23.04 10.81
N VAL A 160 -8.72 -23.14 9.98
CA VAL A 160 -7.72 -24.22 10.03
C VAL A 160 -6.31 -23.65 10.14
N ALA A 161 -5.61 -23.93 11.24
CA ALA A 161 -4.18 -23.66 11.37
C ALA A 161 -3.36 -24.83 10.82
N PRO A 162 -2.38 -24.60 9.94
CA PRO A 162 -1.45 -25.63 9.48
C PRO A 162 -0.43 -25.97 10.58
N PHE A 163 -0.36 -27.25 11.00
CA PHE A 163 0.61 -27.73 12.00
C PHE A 163 1.56 -28.78 11.40
N PRO A 164 2.88 -28.73 11.65
CA PRO A 164 3.79 -29.78 11.18
C PRO A 164 3.56 -31.11 11.92
N ALA A 165 3.31 -32.19 11.18
CA ALA A 165 3.31 -33.55 11.71
C ALA A 165 4.76 -34.07 11.84
N ARG A 166 4.99 -34.89 12.87
CA ARG A 166 6.28 -35.56 13.13
C ARG A 166 6.81 -36.43 11.98
N SER A 167 5.99 -36.72 10.96
CA SER A 167 6.34 -37.51 9.77
C SER A 167 6.57 -36.67 8.50
N GLY A 168 6.72 -35.34 8.60
CA GLY A 168 7.10 -34.50 7.46
C GLY A 168 5.94 -34.02 6.56
N GLY A 169 4.72 -33.95 7.07
CA GLY A 169 3.56 -33.35 6.38
C GLY A 169 2.72 -32.46 7.30
N LEU A 170 1.95 -31.52 6.77
CA LEU A 170 1.14 -30.57 7.56
C LEU A 170 -0.24 -31.16 7.90
N ILE A 171 -0.66 -31.12 9.16
CA ILE A 171 -2.02 -31.53 9.58
C ILE A 171 -2.84 -30.26 9.86
N PRO A 172 -4.03 -30.13 9.26
CA PRO A 172 -4.96 -29.04 9.58
C PRO A 172 -5.55 -29.19 10.99
N ARG A 173 -5.46 -28.16 11.84
CA ARG A 173 -6.13 -28.09 13.16
C ARG A 173 -7.20 -26.99 13.19
N PRO A 174 -8.40 -27.23 13.76
CA PRO A 174 -9.41 -26.17 13.88
C PRO A 174 -8.91 -25.02 14.78
N LEU A 175 -8.99 -23.78 14.30
CA LEU A 175 -8.83 -22.57 15.11
C LEU A 175 -10.13 -22.27 15.87
N ASP A 176 -10.00 -21.72 17.07
CA ASP A 176 -11.14 -21.27 17.86
C ASP A 176 -11.93 -20.21 17.09
N ARG A 177 -13.25 -20.41 16.99
CA ARG A 177 -14.18 -19.58 16.19
C ARG A 177 -14.17 -18.11 16.62
N ALA A 178 -13.76 -17.82 17.85
CA ALA A 178 -13.66 -16.45 18.37
C ALA A 178 -12.56 -15.61 17.70
N ALA A 179 -11.60 -16.23 17.00
CA ALA A 179 -10.47 -15.53 16.39
C ALA A 179 -10.78 -14.93 15.00
N PHE A 180 -11.93 -15.25 14.39
CA PHE A 180 -12.25 -14.84 13.02
C PHE A 180 -13.67 -14.27 12.91
N GLU A 181 -13.79 -12.94 13.04
CA GLU A 181 -14.99 -12.24 12.59
C GLU A 181 -14.91 -11.95 11.08
N PRO A 182 -15.96 -12.29 10.30
CA PRO A 182 -16.04 -11.93 8.88
C PRO A 182 -15.97 -10.40 8.72
N GLY A 183 -15.08 -9.90 7.87
CA GLY A 183 -14.84 -8.47 7.65
C GLY A 183 -13.43 -8.00 8.07
N ARG A 184 -12.66 -8.82 8.78
CA ARG A 184 -11.25 -8.58 9.05
C ARG A 184 -10.35 -9.44 8.17
N VAL A 185 -10.33 -9.17 6.87
CA VAL A 185 -9.41 -9.80 5.90
C VAL A 185 -7.92 -9.41 6.14
N HIS A 186 -7.66 -8.60 7.18
CA HIS A 186 -6.35 -8.10 7.59
C HIS A 186 -5.94 -8.45 9.02
N TYR A 187 -6.61 -9.41 9.69
CA TYR A 187 -6.07 -9.91 10.95
C TYR A 187 -4.92 -10.90 10.66
N LEU A 188 -3.71 -10.36 10.42
CA LEU A 188 -2.51 -11.12 10.73
C LEU A 188 -2.50 -11.27 12.25
N ASP A 189 -2.38 -12.52 12.72
CA ASP A 189 -2.12 -12.82 14.12
C ASP A 189 -0.99 -11.90 14.61
N PRO A 190 -1.19 -11.08 15.66
CA PRO A 190 -0.16 -10.16 16.14
C PRO A 190 1.12 -10.88 16.61
N GLU A 191 1.03 -12.18 16.90
CA GLU A 191 2.18 -13.06 17.17
C GLU A 191 2.11 -14.31 16.29
N PRO A 192 2.34 -14.19 14.97
CA PRO A 192 2.16 -15.32 14.07
C PRO A 192 3.22 -16.39 14.35
N ASP A 193 2.79 -17.65 14.47
CA ASP A 193 3.73 -18.77 14.60
C ASP A 193 4.73 -18.71 13.43
N PRO A 194 6.05 -18.63 13.69
CA PRO A 194 7.07 -18.63 12.64
C PRO A 194 7.00 -19.85 11.71
N SER A 195 6.33 -20.94 12.11
CA SER A 195 6.04 -22.08 11.24
C SER A 195 5.08 -21.73 10.10
N PHE A 196 4.10 -20.84 10.33
CA PHE A 196 3.14 -20.36 9.32
C PHE A 196 3.85 -19.54 8.23
N CYS A 197 4.73 -18.60 8.61
CA CYS A 197 5.49 -17.80 7.65
C CYS A 197 6.35 -18.67 6.71
N ARG A 198 6.86 -19.81 7.20
CA ARG A 198 7.69 -20.75 6.41
C ARG A 198 6.92 -21.52 5.32
N LEU A 199 5.59 -21.49 5.34
CA LEU A 199 4.77 -22.05 4.26
C LEU A 199 4.96 -21.25 2.96
N CYS A 200 5.02 -19.93 3.10
CA CYS A 200 5.13 -18.98 2.01
C CYS A 200 6.59 -18.58 1.76
N HIS A 201 7.33 -18.27 2.82
CA HIS A 201 8.71 -17.78 2.77
C HIS A 201 9.72 -18.94 2.72
N ARG A 202 9.68 -19.72 1.64
CA ARG A 202 10.63 -20.81 1.36
C ARG A 202 11.13 -20.77 -0.08
N GLN A 203 12.30 -21.36 -0.30
CA GLN A 203 12.86 -21.50 -1.65
C GLN A 203 11.95 -22.36 -2.54
N GLY A 204 11.74 -21.92 -3.77
CA GLY A 204 10.87 -22.62 -4.74
C GLY A 204 9.36 -22.49 -4.46
N ASN A 205 8.92 -21.54 -3.63
CA ASN A 205 7.48 -21.28 -3.47
C ASN A 205 6.84 -20.83 -4.80
N ARG A 206 5.57 -21.20 -5.00
CA ARG A 206 4.81 -20.97 -6.25
C ARG A 206 3.85 -19.78 -6.17
N ILE A 207 3.89 -19.03 -5.08
CA ILE A 207 2.96 -17.93 -4.76
C ILE A 207 3.60 -16.55 -4.95
N GLY A 208 4.84 -16.48 -5.44
CA GLY A 208 5.57 -15.24 -5.63
C GLY A 208 5.96 -14.54 -4.32
N ALA A 209 6.12 -15.29 -3.23
CA ALA A 209 6.57 -14.73 -1.96
C ALA A 209 8.11 -14.70 -1.90
N ALA A 210 8.67 -13.67 -1.26
CA ALA A 210 10.10 -13.64 -0.95
C ALA A 210 10.47 -14.82 -0.05
N THR A 211 11.68 -15.37 -0.14
CA THR A 211 12.08 -16.49 0.75
C THR A 211 12.36 -16.06 2.19
N ARG A 212 12.36 -14.75 2.46
CA ARG A 212 12.54 -14.16 3.79
C ARG A 212 11.35 -13.29 4.14
N VAL A 213 11.02 -13.21 5.43
CA VAL A 213 10.08 -12.21 5.94
C VAL A 213 10.75 -10.85 5.79
N LEU A 214 10.17 -10.01 4.94
CA LEU A 214 10.67 -8.67 4.69
C LEU A 214 10.14 -7.72 5.77
N PRO A 215 10.93 -6.73 6.19
CA PRO A 215 10.40 -5.64 6.97
C PRO A 215 9.23 -4.99 6.23
N GLU A 216 8.25 -4.52 6.99
CA GLU A 216 7.12 -3.80 6.43
C GLU A 216 7.56 -2.45 5.84
N LYS A 217 6.74 -1.93 4.92
CA LYS A 217 6.89 -0.57 4.38
C LYS A 217 6.41 0.44 5.43
N GLY A 218 7.30 0.88 6.32
CA GLY A 218 6.98 1.77 7.44
C GLY A 218 7.14 3.27 7.15
N LEU A 219 7.24 4.07 8.22
CA LEU A 219 7.26 5.54 8.20
C LEU A 219 8.30 6.15 7.25
N LEU A 220 9.49 5.54 7.14
CA LEU A 220 10.56 6.05 6.27
C LEU A 220 10.26 5.90 4.78
N CYS A 221 9.36 4.98 4.41
CA CYS A 221 8.99 4.71 3.02
C CYS A 221 7.85 5.62 2.54
N LEU A 222 7.05 6.18 3.45
CA LEU A 222 5.85 6.98 3.16
C LEU A 222 6.09 8.17 2.19
N PRO A 223 7.23 8.90 2.26
CA PRO A 223 7.49 9.97 1.29
C PRO A 223 7.72 9.48 -0.15
N CYS A 224 7.98 8.19 -0.34
CA CYS A 224 8.38 7.61 -1.62
C CYS A 224 7.29 6.77 -2.26
N HIS A 225 6.46 6.07 -1.48
CA HIS A 225 5.37 5.23 -1.96
C HIS A 225 4.35 4.95 -0.86
N VAL A 226 3.29 4.22 -1.21
CA VAL A 226 2.29 3.71 -0.26
C VAL A 226 2.97 2.91 0.86
N ALA A 227 2.77 3.33 2.09
CA ALA A 227 3.39 2.76 3.29
C ALA A 227 2.49 2.98 4.51
N SER A 228 2.73 2.21 5.58
CA SER A 228 2.05 2.36 6.86
C SER A 228 2.76 3.37 7.78
N PHE A 229 2.02 3.85 8.79
CA PHE A 229 2.58 4.69 9.86
C PHE A 229 3.15 3.84 11.00
N SER A 230 4.06 2.93 10.67
CA SER A 230 4.63 1.97 11.61
C SER A 230 6.16 1.96 11.56
N VAL A 231 6.77 1.53 12.66
CA VAL A 231 8.23 1.49 12.85
C VAL A 231 8.57 0.24 13.64
N ASN A 232 8.63 -0.89 12.93
CA ASN A 232 8.75 -2.21 13.56
C ASN A 232 10.09 -2.91 13.28
N ASP A 233 10.96 -2.31 12.45
CA ASP A 233 12.23 -2.90 12.07
C ASP A 233 13.44 -2.10 12.57
N THR A 234 14.53 -2.80 12.86
CA THR A 234 15.76 -2.22 13.43
C THR A 234 16.39 -1.16 12.52
N VAL A 235 16.34 -1.34 11.20
CA VAL A 235 16.95 -0.42 10.24
C VAL A 235 16.23 0.94 10.29
N SER A 236 14.90 0.92 10.28
CA SER A 236 14.09 2.13 10.41
C SER A 236 14.25 2.81 11.76
N ILE A 237 14.29 2.04 12.85
CA ILE A 237 14.48 2.57 14.21
C ILE A 237 15.81 3.31 14.32
N VAL A 238 16.91 2.68 13.92
CA VAL A 238 18.25 3.29 13.99
C VAL A 238 18.32 4.56 13.12
N ALA A 239 17.78 4.52 11.90
CA ALA A 239 17.79 5.68 11.03
C ALA A 239 16.97 6.85 11.58
N LEU A 240 15.80 6.59 12.19
CA LEU A 240 14.99 7.63 12.84
C LEU A 240 15.70 8.22 14.06
N ILE A 241 16.37 7.39 14.88
CA ILE A 241 17.17 7.88 16.02
C ILE A 241 18.25 8.84 15.53
N LEU A 242 19.02 8.45 14.51
CA LEU A 242 20.07 9.30 13.94
C LEU A 242 19.50 10.58 13.31
N PHE A 243 18.37 10.47 12.61
CA PHE A 243 17.66 11.61 12.01
C PHE A 243 17.24 12.63 13.09
N PHE A 244 16.54 12.18 14.13
CA PHE A 244 16.07 13.07 15.19
C PHE A 244 17.22 13.61 16.05
N ALA A 245 18.25 12.81 16.34
CA ALA A 245 19.45 13.28 17.01
C ALA A 245 20.14 14.41 16.21
N GLY A 246 20.21 14.27 14.88
CA GLY A 246 20.72 15.31 13.99
C GLY A 246 19.88 16.58 14.01
N LEU A 247 18.54 16.47 13.98
CA LEU A 247 17.65 17.62 14.10
C LEU A 247 17.78 18.34 15.45
N VAL A 248 17.90 17.58 16.55
CA VAL A 248 18.14 18.14 17.90
C VAL A 248 19.49 18.86 17.94
N GLY A 249 20.54 18.27 17.37
CA GLY A 249 21.85 18.91 17.26
C GLY A 249 21.80 20.22 16.47
N LEU A 250 21.12 20.23 15.33
CA LEU A 250 20.92 21.44 14.52
C LEU A 250 20.12 22.51 15.26
N ALA A 251 19.04 22.12 15.93
CA ALA A 251 18.22 23.02 16.74
C ALA A 251 19.03 23.63 17.89
N SER A 252 19.89 22.84 18.54
CA SER A 252 20.80 23.32 19.60
C SER A 252 21.73 24.43 19.10
N VAL A 253 22.35 24.23 17.92
CA VAL A 253 23.22 25.24 17.30
C VAL A 253 22.45 26.50 16.95
N TRP A 254 21.24 26.37 16.41
CA TRP A 254 20.39 27.53 16.10
C TRP A 254 19.95 28.30 17.34
N LEU A 255 19.56 27.60 18.40
CA LEU A 255 19.06 28.19 19.64
C LEU A 255 20.19 28.78 20.50
N SER A 256 21.45 28.46 20.21
CA SER A 256 22.61 29.11 20.86
C SER A 256 22.81 30.56 20.36
N GLY A 257 22.35 30.90 19.15
CA GLY A 257 22.38 32.27 18.61
C GLY A 257 21.59 33.27 19.47
N ARG A 258 22.10 34.49 19.65
CA ARG A 258 21.43 35.54 20.44
C ARG A 258 20.33 36.22 19.60
N LEU A 259 19.14 36.39 20.16
CA LEU A 259 18.11 37.26 19.61
C LEU A 259 18.32 38.66 20.21
N GLU A 260 18.52 39.68 19.38
CA GLU A 260 18.56 41.07 19.85
C GLU A 260 17.25 41.44 20.55
N GLY A 261 17.34 41.85 21.82
CA GLY A 261 16.19 42.19 22.67
C GLY A 261 15.29 41.02 23.09
N GLY A 262 15.68 39.77 22.86
CA GLY A 262 14.88 38.58 23.16
C GLY A 262 15.23 37.89 24.49
N PRO A 263 14.34 37.03 25.02
CA PRO A 263 14.58 36.27 26.24
C PRO A 263 15.83 35.37 26.14
N SER A 264 16.57 35.26 27.24
CA SER A 264 17.71 34.36 27.40
C SER A 264 17.24 32.91 27.61
N GLY A 265 17.88 31.97 26.91
CA GLY A 265 17.57 30.53 26.97
C GLY A 265 16.65 30.00 25.86
N ALA A 266 16.88 28.74 25.47
CA ALA A 266 16.14 28.04 24.42
C ALA A 266 14.59 28.06 24.56
N PRO A 267 13.98 27.79 25.74
CA PRO A 267 12.52 27.77 25.87
C PRO A 267 11.89 29.15 25.68
N GLY A 268 12.53 30.22 26.15
CA GLY A 268 12.03 31.59 25.94
C GLY A 268 12.05 31.99 24.45
N LYS A 269 13.10 31.58 23.72
CA LYS A 269 13.20 31.83 22.27
C LYS A 269 12.14 31.05 21.48
N LEU A 270 11.94 29.78 21.82
CA LEU A 270 10.92 28.92 21.19
C LEU A 270 9.50 29.44 21.45
N ALA A 271 9.18 29.85 22.68
CA ALA A 271 7.88 30.44 23.02
C ALA A 271 7.63 31.75 22.25
N THR A 272 8.65 32.61 22.15
CA THR A 272 8.55 33.86 21.38
C THR A 272 8.32 33.58 19.89
N LEU A 273 9.03 32.60 19.32
CA LEU A 273 8.84 32.18 17.93
C LEU A 273 7.43 31.62 17.71
N ALA A 274 6.97 30.73 18.60
CA ALA A 274 5.64 30.11 18.53
C ALA A 274 4.52 31.15 18.62
N MET A 275 4.62 32.11 19.55
CA MET A 275 3.63 33.20 19.67
C MET A 275 3.62 34.11 18.44
N ARG A 276 4.78 34.42 17.86
CA ARG A 276 4.88 35.20 16.62
C ARG A 276 4.25 34.46 15.43
N VAL A 277 4.46 33.15 15.33
CA VAL A 277 3.81 32.31 14.31
C VAL A 277 2.29 32.24 14.53
N ALA A 278 1.83 32.03 15.77
CA ALA A 278 0.41 31.98 16.11
C ALA A 278 -0.32 33.29 15.77
N GLY A 279 0.29 34.45 16.06
CA GLY A 279 -0.29 35.76 15.72
C GLY A 279 -0.46 36.01 14.21
N VAL A 280 0.28 35.28 13.37
CA VAL A 280 0.18 35.38 11.90
C VAL A 280 -0.97 34.55 11.35
N VAL A 281 -1.20 33.35 11.92
CA VAL A 281 -2.24 32.41 11.48
C VAL A 281 -3.65 33.01 11.62
N PHE A 282 -3.87 33.85 12.64
CA PHE A 282 -5.17 34.50 12.90
C PHE A 282 -5.34 35.90 12.27
N SER A 283 -4.52 36.26 11.28
CA SER A 283 -4.57 37.58 10.65
C SER A 283 -4.68 37.50 9.11
N ALA A 284 -4.97 38.63 8.46
CA ALA A 284 -4.91 38.75 6.99
C ALA A 284 -3.53 38.41 6.40
N ARG A 285 -2.49 38.29 7.24
CA ARG A 285 -1.14 37.84 6.89
C ARG A 285 -1.09 36.37 6.49
N LEU A 286 -2.10 35.57 6.81
CA LEU A 286 -2.21 34.17 6.37
C LEU A 286 -2.20 34.05 4.84
N LEU A 287 -2.84 34.97 4.12
CA LEU A 287 -2.86 34.96 2.65
C LEU A 287 -1.46 35.19 2.07
N LEU A 288 -0.66 36.07 2.69
CA LEU A 288 0.72 36.35 2.27
C LEU A 288 1.65 35.17 2.54
N VAL A 289 1.48 34.51 3.69
CA VAL A 289 2.20 33.27 4.02
C VAL A 289 1.83 32.17 3.03
N PHE A 290 0.54 31.99 2.74
CA PHE A 290 0.08 31.03 1.74
C PHE A 290 0.67 31.33 0.36
N GLN A 291 0.66 32.59 -0.07
CA GLN A 291 1.29 33.00 -1.33
C GLN A 291 2.80 32.70 -1.35
N ALA A 292 3.51 32.92 -0.25
CA ALA A 292 4.93 32.59 -0.14
C ALA A 292 5.17 31.07 -0.20
N LEU A 293 4.34 30.27 0.48
CA LEU A 293 4.40 28.81 0.39
C LEU A 293 4.17 28.32 -1.04
N VAL A 294 3.11 28.79 -1.71
CA VAL A 294 2.82 28.35 -3.07
C VAL A 294 3.86 28.86 -4.07
N LEU A 295 4.16 30.16 -4.08
CA LEU A 295 5.05 30.72 -5.10
C LEU A 295 6.52 30.48 -4.82
N ASP A 296 6.96 30.63 -3.58
CA ASP A 296 8.39 30.59 -3.23
C ASP A 296 8.85 29.18 -2.78
N VAL A 297 8.00 28.37 -2.14
CA VAL A 297 8.32 26.96 -1.77
C VAL A 297 7.93 26.00 -2.89
N LEU A 298 6.64 25.91 -3.24
CA LEU A 298 6.13 24.90 -4.17
C LEU A 298 6.56 25.18 -5.62
N LEU A 299 6.30 26.39 -6.13
CA LEU A 299 6.69 26.78 -7.51
C LEU A 299 8.13 27.28 -7.62
N GLN A 300 8.84 27.42 -6.50
CA GLN A 300 10.27 27.80 -6.46
C GLN A 300 10.59 29.07 -7.26
N ARG A 301 9.72 30.07 -7.23
CA ARG A 301 9.80 31.31 -8.02
C ARG A 301 11.15 32.03 -7.93
N ARG A 302 11.78 32.01 -6.75
CA ARG A 302 13.11 32.61 -6.56
C ARG A 302 14.17 31.91 -7.40
N LEU A 303 14.15 30.59 -7.45
CA LEU A 303 15.07 29.79 -8.25
C LEU A 303 14.85 30.02 -9.74
N TRP A 304 13.59 30.11 -10.18
CA TRP A 304 13.24 30.47 -11.56
C TRP A 304 13.83 31.81 -11.98
N ARG A 305 13.69 32.85 -11.13
CA ARG A 305 14.24 34.19 -11.39
C ARG A 305 15.76 34.20 -11.43
N GLN A 306 16.44 33.36 -10.64
CA GLN A 306 17.89 33.29 -10.61
C GLN A 306 18.49 32.48 -11.76
N SER A 307 17.86 31.38 -12.17
CA SER A 307 18.29 30.55 -13.29
C SER A 307 17.21 29.53 -13.65
N ARG A 308 16.66 29.68 -14.86
CA ARG A 308 15.70 28.71 -15.41
C ARG A 308 16.28 27.29 -15.46
N GLY A 309 17.57 27.13 -15.80
CA GLY A 309 18.23 25.83 -15.83
C GLY A 309 18.30 25.15 -14.46
N ARG A 310 18.67 25.89 -13.40
CA ARG A 310 18.65 25.33 -12.03
C ARG A 310 17.23 24.98 -11.58
N TRP A 311 16.24 25.78 -11.98
CA TRP A 311 14.84 25.49 -11.69
C TRP A 311 14.36 24.21 -12.38
N ILE A 312 14.72 23.97 -13.65
CA ILE A 312 14.36 22.73 -14.35
C ILE A 312 14.99 21.52 -13.65
N ILE A 313 16.30 21.56 -13.40
CA ILE A 313 17.02 20.45 -12.73
C ILE A 313 16.43 20.15 -11.36
N HIS A 314 16.18 21.18 -10.55
CA HIS A 314 15.61 21.01 -9.22
C HIS A 314 14.14 20.59 -9.26
N GLY A 315 13.35 21.12 -10.20
CA GLY A 315 11.95 20.74 -10.42
C GLY A 315 11.79 19.28 -10.81
N LEU A 316 12.70 18.74 -11.64
CA LEU A 316 12.76 17.32 -12.00
C LEU A 316 13.01 16.40 -10.80
N ILE A 317 13.54 16.91 -9.70
CA ILE A 317 13.72 16.14 -8.47
C ILE A 317 12.56 16.41 -7.50
N PHE A 318 12.26 17.68 -7.25
CA PHE A 318 11.33 18.10 -6.21
C PHE A 318 9.87 17.74 -6.50
N PHE A 319 9.35 18.04 -7.70
CA PHE A 319 7.93 17.80 -7.99
C PHE A 319 7.57 16.31 -7.95
N PRO A 320 8.38 15.40 -8.52
CA PRO A 320 8.19 13.97 -8.34
C PRO A 320 8.16 13.52 -6.87
N LEU A 321 9.10 14.00 -6.04
CA LEU A 321 9.12 13.65 -4.62
C LEU A 321 7.86 14.13 -3.89
N VAL A 322 7.38 15.35 -4.20
CA VAL A 322 6.12 15.87 -3.64
C VAL A 322 4.93 15.01 -4.08
N VAL A 323 4.83 14.68 -5.37
CA VAL A 323 3.75 13.83 -5.90
C VAL A 323 3.73 12.47 -5.22
N ARG A 324 4.88 11.82 -5.07
CA ARG A 324 5.00 10.50 -4.44
C ARG A 324 4.65 10.55 -2.95
N CYS A 325 5.07 11.60 -2.24
CA CYS A 325 4.75 11.81 -0.84
C CYS A 325 3.24 12.04 -0.64
N LEU A 326 2.61 12.88 -1.48
CA LEU A 326 1.16 13.10 -1.44
C LEU A 326 0.38 11.83 -1.78
N TRP A 327 0.86 11.03 -2.74
CA TRP A 327 0.27 9.74 -3.06
C TRP A 327 0.34 8.77 -1.88
N GLY A 328 1.52 8.62 -1.26
CA GLY A 328 1.72 7.76 -0.09
C GLY A 328 0.86 8.18 1.10
N LEU A 329 0.84 9.48 1.43
CA LEU A 329 0.02 10.03 2.51
C LEU A 329 -1.48 9.87 2.22
N GLY A 330 -1.90 10.14 0.99
CA GLY A 330 -3.29 9.97 0.55
C GLY A 330 -3.73 8.51 0.65
N ALA A 331 -2.87 7.57 0.23
CA ALA A 331 -3.13 6.15 0.32
C ALA A 331 -3.29 5.68 1.77
N MET A 332 -2.39 6.13 2.65
CA MET A 332 -2.46 5.84 4.09
C MET A 332 -3.73 6.40 4.74
N ILE A 333 -4.11 7.65 4.43
CA ILE A 333 -5.34 8.26 4.97
C ILE A 333 -6.58 7.52 4.44
N MET A 334 -6.62 7.24 3.13
CA MET A 334 -7.73 6.51 2.51
C MET A 334 -7.88 5.10 3.08
N SER A 335 -6.78 4.37 3.28
CA SER A 335 -6.83 3.03 3.88
C SER A 335 -7.30 3.06 5.33
N ALA A 336 -7.00 4.13 6.07
CA ALA A 336 -7.40 4.26 7.46
C ALA A 336 -8.87 4.71 7.63
N TRP A 337 -9.41 5.50 6.70
CA TRP A 337 -10.73 6.13 6.83
C TRP A 337 -11.80 5.45 5.97
N TRP A 338 -11.42 4.92 4.80
CA TRP A 338 -12.32 4.27 3.84
C TRP A 338 -11.69 3.00 3.24
N PRO A 339 -11.42 1.96 4.05
CA PRO A 339 -10.79 0.72 3.58
C PRO A 339 -11.63 -0.02 2.53
N GLU A 340 -12.95 0.08 2.59
CA GLU A 340 -13.87 -0.62 1.68
C GLU A 340 -13.98 0.02 0.29
N SER A 341 -13.44 1.22 0.09
CA SER A 341 -13.62 1.96 -1.18
C SER A 341 -12.80 1.35 -2.32
N PRO A 342 -13.37 1.12 -3.51
CA PRO A 342 -12.62 0.66 -4.69
C PRO A 342 -11.45 1.59 -5.06
N SER A 343 -11.59 2.88 -4.78
CA SER A 343 -10.54 3.89 -5.00
C SER A 343 -9.35 3.67 -4.07
N THR A 344 -9.59 3.26 -2.83
CA THR A 344 -8.53 2.92 -1.87
C THR A 344 -7.71 1.75 -2.40
N TRP A 345 -8.37 0.67 -2.83
CA TRP A 345 -7.69 -0.49 -3.42
C TRP A 345 -6.90 -0.14 -4.69
N THR A 346 -7.45 0.70 -5.56
CA THR A 346 -6.74 1.17 -6.76
C THR A 346 -5.49 1.99 -6.41
N LEU A 347 -5.56 2.78 -5.33
CA LEU A 347 -4.48 3.63 -4.86
C LEU A 347 -3.36 2.82 -4.17
N LEU A 348 -3.73 1.72 -3.51
CA LEU A 348 -2.82 0.77 -2.86
C LEU A 348 -2.22 -0.25 -3.84
N ASP A 349 -2.93 -0.60 -4.93
CA ASP A 349 -2.49 -1.56 -5.93
C ASP A 349 -1.29 -1.02 -6.74
N PRO A 350 -0.08 -1.59 -6.61
CA PRO A 350 1.08 -1.17 -7.38
C PRO A 350 0.92 -1.46 -8.88
N ASP A 351 0.08 -2.45 -9.24
CA ASP A 351 -0.18 -2.86 -10.61
C ASP A 351 -1.32 -2.06 -11.27
N ALA A 352 -1.94 -1.13 -10.54
CA ALA A 352 -2.95 -0.24 -11.11
C ALA A 352 -2.34 0.65 -12.21
N PRO A 353 -3.05 0.89 -13.34
CA PRO A 353 -2.49 1.64 -14.46
C PRO A 353 -2.01 3.04 -14.11
N LEU A 354 -2.76 3.78 -13.31
CA LEU A 354 -2.37 5.14 -12.90
C LEU A 354 -1.16 5.10 -11.95
N THR A 355 -1.17 4.21 -10.96
CA THR A 355 -0.09 4.05 -9.99
C THR A 355 1.22 3.71 -10.70
N SER A 356 1.20 2.70 -11.56
CA SER A 356 2.38 2.23 -12.31
C SER A 356 2.99 3.32 -13.21
N VAL A 357 2.18 4.03 -14.01
CA VAL A 357 2.68 5.15 -14.84
C VAL A 357 3.29 6.25 -13.99
N LEU A 358 2.57 6.67 -12.96
CA LEU A 358 2.96 7.80 -12.13
C LEU A 358 4.26 7.50 -11.41
N PHE A 359 4.44 6.29 -10.90
CA PHE A 359 5.64 5.88 -10.19
C PHE A 359 6.85 5.71 -11.11
N ASP A 360 6.67 5.20 -12.32
CA ASP A 360 7.74 5.13 -13.32
C ASP A 360 8.16 6.51 -13.82
N LEU A 361 7.19 7.35 -14.19
CA LEU A 361 7.45 8.70 -14.68
C LEU A 361 8.16 9.54 -13.63
N THR A 362 7.66 9.54 -12.40
CA THR A 362 8.28 10.29 -11.29
C THR A 362 9.68 9.77 -10.97
N GLY A 363 9.91 8.45 -11.02
CA GLY A 363 11.26 7.88 -10.86
C GLY A 363 12.23 8.33 -11.95
N LEU A 364 11.81 8.28 -13.22
CA LEU A 364 12.62 8.72 -14.36
C LEU A 364 12.94 10.21 -14.31
N MET A 365 11.97 11.04 -13.90
CA MET A 365 12.20 12.47 -13.70
C MET A 365 13.28 12.72 -12.65
N ILE A 366 13.25 12.01 -11.51
CA ILE A 366 14.27 12.16 -10.45
C ILE A 366 15.64 11.73 -10.98
N LEU A 367 15.74 10.61 -11.70
CA LEU A 367 17.01 10.17 -12.28
C LEU A 367 17.56 11.16 -13.30
N LEU A 368 16.70 11.70 -14.18
CA LEU A 368 17.10 12.73 -15.13
C LEU A 368 17.57 14.01 -14.41
N GLY A 369 16.84 14.45 -13.39
CA GLY A 369 17.23 15.59 -12.55
C GLY A 369 18.58 15.36 -11.85
N ALA A 370 18.80 14.18 -11.29
CA ALA A 370 20.06 13.79 -10.66
C ALA A 370 21.21 13.74 -11.67
N PHE A 371 20.99 13.17 -12.86
CA PHE A 371 21.97 13.13 -13.94
C PHE A 371 22.33 14.53 -14.43
N LEU A 372 21.35 15.41 -14.66
CA LEU A 372 21.61 16.79 -15.07
C LEU A 372 22.30 17.60 -13.96
N ALA A 373 21.97 17.35 -12.69
CA ALA A 373 22.68 17.94 -11.56
C ALA A 373 24.14 17.48 -11.51
N LEU A 374 24.41 16.20 -11.79
CA LEU A 374 25.75 15.63 -11.89
C LEU A 374 26.52 16.24 -13.06
N ALA A 375 25.95 16.21 -14.27
CA ALA A 375 26.56 16.77 -15.47
C ALA A 375 26.92 18.24 -15.30
N ARG A 376 26.02 19.04 -14.73
CA ARG A 376 26.28 20.46 -14.42
C ARG A 376 27.40 20.65 -13.39
N ARG A 377 27.55 19.74 -12.43
CA ARG A 377 28.65 19.80 -11.45
C ARG A 377 29.99 19.46 -12.10
N LEU A 378 30.01 18.43 -12.94
CA LEU A 378 31.21 18.00 -13.68
C LEU A 378 31.65 19.02 -14.73
N ALA A 379 30.70 19.72 -15.37
CA ALA A 379 30.98 20.80 -16.32
C ALA A 379 31.62 22.04 -15.66
N GLY A 380 31.63 22.13 -14.33
CA GLY A 380 32.26 23.22 -13.60
C GLY A 380 31.48 24.54 -13.66
N GLY A 381 31.94 25.49 -12.84
CA GLY A 381 31.43 26.86 -12.75
C GLY A 381 32.30 27.66 -11.78
N PRO A 382 32.18 28.99 -11.74
CA PRO A 382 32.99 29.82 -10.84
C PRO A 382 32.74 29.37 -9.39
N SER A 383 33.79 28.83 -8.75
CA SER A 383 33.76 28.53 -7.32
C SER A 383 33.91 29.84 -6.58
N VAL A 384 32.94 30.15 -5.71
CA VAL A 384 33.08 31.29 -4.80
C VAL A 384 33.87 30.79 -3.58
N PRO A 385 35.03 31.39 -3.26
CA PRO A 385 35.80 31.03 -2.07
C PRO A 385 34.93 31.09 -0.82
N GLY A 386 35.03 30.08 0.05
CA GLY A 386 34.27 30.00 1.31
C GLY A 386 32.90 29.32 1.22
N LEU A 387 32.42 28.93 0.04
CA LEU A 387 31.25 28.04 -0.06
C LEU A 387 31.65 26.59 0.29
N PRO A 388 30.82 25.84 1.04
CA PRO A 388 31.14 24.45 1.34
C PRO A 388 31.22 23.58 0.06
N PRO A 389 31.78 22.37 0.13
CA PRO A 389 31.90 21.50 -1.03
C PRO A 389 30.52 21.01 -1.52
N PRO A 390 30.41 20.61 -2.80
CA PRO A 390 29.21 19.97 -3.32
C PRO A 390 28.86 18.71 -2.53
N ASP A 391 27.58 18.52 -2.24
CA ASP A 391 27.09 17.32 -1.55
C ASP A 391 27.00 16.16 -2.54
N TRP A 392 28.05 15.34 -2.58
CA TRP A 392 28.15 14.12 -3.38
C TRP A 392 27.40 12.95 -2.75
N PRO A 393 27.54 12.66 -1.44
CA PRO A 393 26.83 11.54 -0.82
C PRO A 393 25.32 11.69 -0.93
N GLY A 394 24.77 12.89 -0.74
CA GLY A 394 23.33 13.13 -0.87
C GLY A 394 22.79 12.88 -2.28
N LEU A 395 23.57 13.24 -3.31
CA LEU A 395 23.20 12.98 -4.71
C LEU A 395 23.28 11.47 -5.03
N ALA A 396 24.32 10.78 -4.54
CA ALA A 396 24.50 9.35 -4.72
C ALA A 396 23.40 8.54 -4.02
N LEU A 397 23.03 8.90 -2.79
CA LEU A 397 21.95 8.28 -2.04
C LEU A 397 20.59 8.48 -2.75
N LEU A 398 20.30 9.70 -3.21
CA LEU A 398 19.08 10.01 -3.96
C LEU A 398 18.97 9.19 -5.27
N ALA A 399 20.06 9.12 -6.05
CA ALA A 399 20.05 8.33 -7.28
C ALA A 399 19.96 6.82 -6.98
N GLY A 400 20.73 6.35 -5.99
CA GLY A 400 20.77 4.94 -5.59
C GLY A 400 19.43 4.41 -5.07
N MET A 401 18.70 5.19 -4.26
CA MET A 401 17.37 4.78 -3.79
C MET A 401 16.36 4.65 -4.93
N VAL A 402 16.40 5.54 -5.94
CA VAL A 402 15.48 5.47 -7.09
C VAL A 402 15.85 4.31 -8.01
N LEU A 403 17.15 4.12 -8.32
CA LEU A 403 17.63 3.00 -9.13
C LEU A 403 17.28 1.65 -8.49
N SER A 404 17.55 1.50 -7.18
CA SER A 404 17.17 0.28 -6.45
C SER A 404 15.66 0.08 -6.41
N GLY A 405 14.85 1.15 -6.33
CA GLY A 405 13.39 1.06 -6.40
C GLY A 405 12.89 0.46 -7.72
N PHE A 406 13.44 0.87 -8.86
CA PHE A 406 13.13 0.27 -10.17
C PHE A 406 13.53 -1.20 -10.25
N LEU A 407 14.70 -1.56 -9.70
CA LEU A 407 15.14 -2.95 -9.64
C LEU A 407 14.21 -3.80 -8.77
N VAL A 408 13.85 -3.33 -7.57
CA VAL A 408 12.92 -4.01 -6.66
C VAL A 408 11.59 -4.26 -7.36
N GLU A 409 11.05 -3.24 -8.05
CA GLU A 409 9.77 -3.37 -8.74
C GLU A 409 9.83 -4.35 -9.91
N GLY A 410 10.87 -4.28 -10.75
CA GLY A 410 11.05 -5.23 -11.84
C GLY A 410 11.20 -6.67 -11.37
N TRP A 411 11.96 -6.90 -10.29
CA TRP A 411 12.05 -8.23 -9.66
C TRP A 411 10.71 -8.69 -9.10
N ARG A 412 9.96 -7.80 -8.44
CA ARG A 412 8.61 -8.12 -7.94
C ARG A 412 7.73 -8.58 -9.11
N MET A 413 7.69 -7.83 -10.20
CA MET A 413 6.88 -8.17 -11.37
C MET A 413 7.26 -9.53 -11.99
N ALA A 414 8.56 -9.83 -12.11
CA ALA A 414 9.03 -11.13 -12.58
C ALA A 414 8.63 -12.27 -11.65
N MET A 415 8.73 -12.05 -10.33
CA MET A 415 8.41 -13.05 -9.30
C MET A 415 6.90 -13.30 -9.16
N THR A 416 6.07 -12.27 -9.34
CA THR A 416 4.60 -12.36 -9.17
C THR A 416 3.84 -12.58 -10.47
N GLY A 417 4.55 -12.69 -11.62
CA GLY A 417 3.91 -12.81 -12.93
C GLY A 417 3.15 -11.56 -13.38
N ALA A 418 3.40 -10.40 -12.77
CA ALA A 418 2.69 -9.15 -13.08
C ALA A 418 3.12 -8.50 -14.41
N VAL A 419 4.06 -9.12 -15.13
CA VAL A 419 4.62 -8.66 -16.42
C VAL A 419 3.53 -8.51 -17.50
N ASP A 420 2.53 -9.40 -17.49
CA ASP A 420 1.44 -9.42 -18.47
C ASP A 420 0.22 -8.55 -18.05
N GLY A 421 0.34 -7.84 -16.93
CA GLY A 421 -0.74 -7.03 -16.37
C GLY A 421 -1.11 -5.80 -17.21
N ARG A 422 -2.29 -5.23 -16.90
CA ARG A 422 -2.85 -4.00 -17.50
C ARG A 422 -2.10 -2.69 -17.12
N GLY A 423 -1.08 -2.76 -16.26
CA GLY A 423 -0.36 -1.58 -15.76
C GLY A 423 0.75 -1.11 -16.71
N PHE A 424 0.92 0.19 -16.92
CA PHE A 424 1.94 0.74 -17.83
C PHE A 424 3.27 1.04 -17.11
N ALA A 425 3.74 0.13 -16.24
CA ALA A 425 5.08 0.21 -15.65
C ALA A 425 6.12 -0.12 -16.74
N PHE A 426 6.62 0.87 -17.46
CA PHE A 426 7.57 0.70 -18.57
C PHE A 426 8.90 0.09 -18.13
N ILE A 427 9.52 0.66 -17.09
CA ILE A 427 10.85 0.25 -16.61
C ILE A 427 10.74 -1.05 -15.80
N GLY A 428 9.76 -1.12 -14.91
CA GLY A 428 9.48 -2.33 -14.13
C GLY A 428 9.20 -3.52 -15.06
N ARG A 429 8.39 -3.35 -16.11
CA ARG A 429 8.11 -4.39 -17.09
C ARG A 429 9.34 -4.77 -17.92
N LEU A 430 10.17 -3.82 -18.35
CA LEU A 430 11.40 -4.11 -19.08
C LEU A 430 12.33 -5.02 -18.27
N ILE A 431 12.56 -4.65 -17.00
CA ILE A 431 13.37 -5.45 -16.07
C ILE A 431 12.69 -6.79 -15.81
N GLY A 432 11.37 -6.79 -15.57
CA GLY A 432 10.58 -7.97 -15.30
C GLY A 432 10.66 -9.00 -16.42
N GLN A 433 10.46 -8.57 -17.68
CA GLN A 433 10.56 -9.42 -18.88
C GLN A 433 11.94 -10.04 -19.05
N ALA A 434 13.01 -9.27 -18.80
CA ALA A 434 14.38 -9.78 -18.87
C ALA A 434 14.66 -10.87 -17.83
N LEU A 435 13.93 -10.87 -16.71
CA LEU A 435 14.10 -11.79 -15.60
C LEU A 435 13.10 -12.95 -15.59
N SER A 436 11.97 -12.82 -16.29
CA SER A 436 10.95 -13.87 -16.38
C SER A 436 11.55 -15.22 -16.77
N GLY A 437 11.16 -16.28 -16.04
CA GLY A 437 11.64 -17.65 -16.27
C GLY A 437 12.96 -18.02 -15.58
N HIS A 438 13.65 -17.07 -14.93
CA HIS A 438 14.85 -17.39 -14.15
C HIS A 438 14.48 -18.04 -12.80
N GLN A 439 15.28 -19.01 -12.37
CA GLN A 439 15.15 -19.63 -11.05
C GLN A 439 15.78 -18.76 -9.95
N GLY A 440 15.30 -18.88 -8.70
CA GLY A 440 15.88 -18.18 -7.55
C GLY A 440 15.50 -16.69 -7.40
N LEU A 441 14.54 -16.19 -8.19
CA LEU A 441 14.07 -14.80 -8.11
C LEU A 441 13.61 -14.40 -6.71
N ALA A 442 12.91 -15.30 -6.01
CA ALA A 442 12.41 -15.07 -4.65
C ALA A 442 13.52 -14.86 -3.60
N ASP A 443 14.67 -15.50 -3.76
CA ASP A 443 15.83 -15.35 -2.87
C ASP A 443 16.55 -14.02 -3.11
N ALA A 444 16.75 -13.69 -4.39
CA ALA A 444 17.40 -12.46 -4.82
C ALA A 444 16.56 -11.22 -4.47
N TYR A 445 15.24 -11.29 -4.66
CA TYR A 445 14.30 -10.22 -4.30
C TYR A 445 14.41 -9.86 -2.82
N GLY A 446 14.59 -10.85 -1.94
CA GLY A 446 14.78 -10.61 -0.52
C GLY A 446 15.95 -9.69 -0.20
N TRP A 447 17.12 -9.95 -0.80
CA TRP A 447 18.31 -9.12 -0.61
C TRP A 447 18.19 -7.74 -1.24
N LEU A 448 17.61 -7.68 -2.44
CA LEU A 448 17.39 -6.45 -3.17
C LEU A 448 16.46 -5.50 -2.40
N TRP A 449 15.42 -6.06 -1.77
CA TRP A 449 14.52 -5.31 -0.90
C TRP A 449 15.27 -4.69 0.28
N TYR A 450 16.10 -5.48 1.00
CA TYR A 450 16.89 -4.96 2.12
C TYR A 450 17.89 -3.88 1.68
N ALA A 451 18.54 -4.05 0.53
CA ALA A 451 19.44 -3.05 -0.02
C ALA A 451 18.70 -1.72 -0.27
N HIS A 452 17.50 -1.77 -0.86
CA HIS A 452 16.66 -0.59 -1.05
C HIS A 452 16.25 0.06 0.29
N ALA A 453 15.77 -0.73 1.25
CA ALA A 453 15.38 -0.22 2.56
C ALA A 453 16.55 0.44 3.32
N ILE A 454 17.74 -0.16 3.27
CA ILE A 454 18.97 0.40 3.86
C ILE A 454 19.36 1.71 3.17
N LEU A 455 19.23 1.81 1.84
CA LEU A 455 19.50 3.06 1.12
C LEU A 455 18.54 4.18 1.53
N VAL A 456 17.24 3.88 1.67
CA VAL A 456 16.24 4.84 2.16
C VAL A 456 16.54 5.26 3.59
N ALA A 457 16.85 4.31 4.46
CA ALA A 457 17.23 4.57 5.85
C ALA A 457 18.52 5.41 5.96
N ALA A 458 19.52 5.12 5.14
CA ALA A 458 20.76 5.91 5.06
C ALA A 458 20.50 7.34 4.56
N PHE A 459 19.64 7.52 3.54
CA PHE A 459 19.22 8.84 3.07
C PHE A 459 18.54 9.64 4.18
N ALA A 460 17.59 9.04 4.90
CA ALA A 460 16.92 9.68 6.02
C ALA A 460 17.91 10.07 7.12
N ALA A 461 18.75 9.14 7.58
CA ALA A 461 19.74 9.39 8.63
C ALA A 461 20.77 10.48 8.22
N TYR A 462 21.13 10.56 6.94
CA TYR A 462 22.08 11.54 6.41
C TYR A 462 21.50 12.95 6.29
N LEU A 463 20.18 13.07 6.11
CA LEU A 463 19.48 14.32 5.80
C LEU A 463 19.86 15.49 6.73
N PRO A 464 19.76 15.40 8.08
CA PRO A 464 20.02 16.53 8.97
C PRO A 464 21.49 16.99 9.00
N PHE A 465 22.42 16.15 8.54
CA PHE A 465 23.86 16.42 8.52
C PHE A 465 24.37 16.88 7.15
N SER A 466 23.48 16.99 6.17
CA SER A 466 23.82 17.22 4.77
C SER A 466 23.27 18.53 4.25
N ARG A 467 23.53 18.84 2.96
CA ARG A 467 22.91 20.01 2.34
C ARG A 467 21.42 19.81 2.13
N LEU A 468 20.91 18.58 2.16
CA LEU A 468 19.50 18.24 1.93
C LEU A 468 18.57 18.81 3.00
N VAL A 469 19.11 19.22 4.16
CA VAL A 469 18.35 19.90 5.22
C VAL A 469 17.65 21.18 4.75
N HIS A 470 18.06 21.76 3.60
CA HIS A 470 17.33 22.85 2.95
C HIS A 470 15.88 22.49 2.62
N MET A 471 15.54 21.21 2.48
CA MET A 471 14.17 20.71 2.35
C MET A 471 13.26 21.18 3.50
N PHE A 472 13.80 21.30 4.71
CA PHE A 472 13.07 21.77 5.90
C PHE A 472 13.36 23.25 6.21
N LEU A 473 14.64 23.65 6.13
CA LEU A 473 15.05 24.99 6.54
C LEU A 473 14.59 26.07 5.56
N ALA A 474 14.61 25.82 4.25
CA ALA A 474 14.25 26.86 3.29
C ALA A 474 12.78 27.30 3.42
N PRO A 475 11.78 26.40 3.51
CA PRO A 475 10.40 26.77 3.82
C PRO A 475 10.30 27.53 5.15
N LEU A 476 10.92 27.01 6.21
CA LEU A 476 10.86 27.61 7.55
C LEU A 476 11.41 29.05 7.55
N VAL A 477 12.61 29.25 7.01
CA VAL A 477 13.26 30.58 6.93
C VAL A 477 12.45 31.54 6.07
N MET A 478 11.85 31.08 4.96
CA MET A 478 11.03 31.94 4.12
C MET A 478 9.77 32.40 4.84
N ILE A 479 9.11 31.52 5.60
CA ILE A 479 7.95 31.88 6.43
C ILE A 479 8.39 32.89 7.50
N VAL A 480 9.45 32.57 8.26
CA VAL A 480 9.94 33.44 9.35
C VAL A 480 10.34 34.83 8.83
N ASN A 481 11.09 34.92 7.73
CA ASN A 481 11.50 36.22 7.16
C ASN A 481 10.31 37.05 6.69
N ARG A 482 9.27 36.42 6.13
CA ARG A 482 8.03 37.13 5.74
C ARG A 482 7.28 37.67 6.95
N VAL A 483 7.31 36.95 8.07
CA VAL A 483 6.68 37.36 9.33
C VAL A 483 7.48 38.48 10.00
N LEU A 484 8.81 38.43 9.96
CA LEU A 484 9.68 39.40 10.64
C LEU A 484 9.89 40.71 9.87
N GLN A 485 9.99 40.69 8.53
CA GLN A 485 10.28 41.87 7.73
C GLN A 485 9.18 42.96 7.76
N GLN A 486 7.98 42.66 8.25
CA GLN A 486 6.88 43.64 8.39
C GLN A 486 6.46 43.90 9.84
N GLY A 487 7.25 43.44 10.82
CA GLY A 487 7.10 43.85 12.23
C GLY A 487 7.90 45.11 12.58
N GLY A 488 8.61 45.68 11.59
CA GLY A 488 9.45 46.87 11.73
C GLY A 488 9.07 48.01 10.78
N GLU A 489 7.85 47.98 10.23
CA GLU A 489 7.22 49.13 9.55
C GLU A 489 6.11 49.72 10.44
#